data_AF-A0A397DLF9-F1
#
_entry.id   AF-A0A397DLF9-F1
#
_cell.length_a   1.000
_cell.length_b   1.000
_cell.length_c   1.000
_cell.angle_alpha   90.00
_cell.angle_beta   90.00
_cell.angle_gamma   90.00
#
_symmetry.space_group_name_H-M   'P 1'
#
loop_
_entity.id
_entity.type
_entity.pdbx_description
1 polymer ?
#
loop_
_entity_poly.entity_id
_entity_poly.type
_entity_poly.pdbx_seq_one_letter_code
_entity_poly.pdbx_strand_id
1 'polypeptide(L)'
;MIGYSKPAFQRTDFQRTCRASTHNIVGAHSTSLYELTLEPMVKETVGQRNTSAVRLATFVCGGASWSEIKTKIFVKFKGKCLGLAARDDNGAWTIIDEPLNETYFARMFSLRSGSHVRRLDNDSSMGDWLTAMRSTRVGLSIYKYGNSVATKEQLLEFTAVCVVPGVQDRGGAPSEETIQQYIAKLREKWQETWEGDRPIWRIWAGHVLRPPVLAWDSRIQHQPPSHVLARLRPRTLAHDVRMESMGRTIRTAMDVVDASMLELGQIRGSVDVVLRAVEIVNQRLALFEQALAAKRETLVAMGQDLAPIPDNELPVAGLHAVENVRDTDHDFALEDME
;
A
#
# COMPACT_ATOMS: atom_id res chain seq x y z
N MET A 1 -44.89 2.06 76.01
CA MET A 1 -44.97 1.34 74.72
C MET A 1 -45.37 2.33 73.66
N ILE A 2 -44.40 2.80 72.88
CA ILE A 2 -44.57 3.85 71.87
C ILE A 2 -44.80 3.13 70.53
N GLY A 3 -46.01 3.25 69.99
CA GLY A 3 -46.40 2.66 68.71
C GLY A 3 -45.93 3.54 67.55
N TYR A 4 -45.03 2.98 66.73
CA TYR A 4 -44.56 3.59 65.48
C TYR A 4 -45.63 3.47 64.39
N SER A 5 -46.14 4.61 63.92
CA SER A 5 -46.97 4.72 62.71
C SER A 5 -46.10 5.11 61.51
N LYS A 6 -46.23 4.34 60.41
CA LYS A 6 -45.51 4.54 59.14
C LYS A 6 -46.02 5.81 58.43
N PRO A 7 -45.15 6.69 57.93
CA PRO A 7 -45.58 7.78 57.05
C PRO A 7 -45.76 7.29 55.61
N ALA A 8 -46.91 7.64 55.02
CA ALA A 8 -47.22 7.51 53.61
C ALA A 8 -46.37 8.49 52.79
N PHE A 9 -45.62 7.99 51.82
CA PHE A 9 -44.85 8.81 50.89
C PHE A 9 -45.74 9.21 49.71
N GLN A 10 -46.06 10.50 49.66
CA GLN A 10 -46.82 11.15 48.59
C GLN A 10 -46.04 11.10 47.27
N ARG A 11 -46.74 10.73 46.19
CA ARG A 11 -46.30 10.92 44.81
C ARG A 11 -46.22 12.42 44.54
N THR A 12 -45.01 12.93 44.35
CA THR A 12 -44.76 14.25 43.81
C THR A 12 -44.77 14.18 42.29
N ASP A 13 -45.69 14.94 41.70
CA ASP A 13 -45.71 15.31 40.30
C ASP A 13 -44.40 16.02 39.95
N PHE A 14 -43.58 15.39 39.13
CA PHE A 14 -42.52 16.08 38.39
C PHE A 14 -42.95 16.22 36.95
N GLN A 15 -43.49 17.42 36.67
CA GLN A 15 -43.61 18.01 35.34
C GLN A 15 -42.31 17.76 34.56
N ARG A 16 -42.36 16.88 33.56
CA ARG A 16 -41.34 16.82 32.52
C ARG A 16 -41.78 17.74 31.39
N THR A 17 -41.23 18.94 31.45
CA THR A 17 -41.22 19.97 30.41
C THR A 17 -41.12 19.36 29.02
N CYS A 18 -42.10 19.71 28.18
CA CYS A 18 -42.05 19.56 26.75
C CYS A 18 -40.81 20.28 26.22
N ARG A 19 -39.79 19.54 25.82
CA ARG A 19 -38.77 20.05 24.90
C ARG A 19 -39.09 19.45 23.55
N ALA A 20 -39.76 20.25 22.72
CA ALA A 20 -39.86 20.00 21.30
C ALA A 20 -38.43 20.00 20.73
N SER A 21 -37.84 18.81 20.63
CA SER A 21 -36.62 18.63 19.86
C SER A 21 -37.00 18.71 18.39
N THR A 22 -36.93 19.92 17.84
CA THR A 22 -36.80 20.17 16.41
C THR A 22 -35.53 19.47 15.93
N HIS A 23 -35.64 18.20 15.57
CA HIS A 23 -34.56 17.48 14.91
C HIS A 23 -34.56 17.85 13.44
N ASN A 24 -33.49 18.56 13.08
CA ASN A 24 -32.96 18.82 11.76
C ASN A 24 -33.49 17.88 10.66
N ILE A 25 -34.27 18.45 9.74
CA ILE A 25 -34.55 17.87 8.44
C ILE A 25 -33.22 17.89 7.68
N VAL A 26 -32.50 16.77 7.75
CA VAL A 26 -31.31 16.56 6.93
C VAL A 26 -31.78 16.22 5.52
N GLY A 27 -31.67 17.20 4.63
CA GLY A 27 -31.54 17.02 3.19
C GLY A 27 -32.82 16.62 2.46
N ALA A 28 -33.63 17.61 2.08
CA ALA A 28 -34.40 17.50 0.85
C ALA A 28 -33.38 17.28 -0.29
N HIS A 29 -33.28 16.05 -0.79
CA HIS A 29 -32.49 15.76 -1.97
C HIS A 29 -33.18 16.43 -3.16
N SER A 30 -32.65 17.54 -3.64
CA SER A 30 -33.23 18.42 -4.67
C SER A 30 -33.46 17.77 -6.04
N THR A 31 -33.19 16.46 -6.19
CA THR A 31 -33.37 15.65 -7.39
C THR A 31 -34.14 14.34 -7.16
N SER A 32 -34.69 14.09 -5.97
CA SER A 32 -35.43 12.85 -5.69
C SER A 32 -36.90 12.96 -6.11
N LEU A 33 -37.32 12.08 -7.03
CA LEU A 33 -38.70 12.04 -7.53
C LEU A 33 -39.66 11.48 -6.47
N TYR A 34 -39.21 10.46 -5.74
CA TYR A 34 -39.91 9.84 -4.61
C TYR A 34 -39.18 10.11 -3.30
N GLU A 35 -39.93 10.26 -2.20
CA GLU A 35 -39.42 10.36 -0.84
C GLU A 35 -40.24 9.45 0.08
N LEU A 36 -39.56 8.71 0.97
CA LEU A 36 -40.16 7.74 1.86
C LEU A 36 -39.64 7.93 3.29
N THR A 37 -40.58 8.07 4.23
CA THR A 37 -40.27 8.12 5.67
C THR A 37 -40.49 6.74 6.29
N LEU A 38 -39.40 6.12 6.75
CA LEU A 38 -39.40 4.76 7.29
C LEU A 38 -39.30 4.74 8.82
N GLU A 39 -40.11 3.88 9.44
CA GLU A 39 -40.02 3.51 10.86
C GLU A 39 -39.43 2.09 10.98
N PRO A 40 -38.08 1.98 11.02
CA PRO A 40 -37.39 0.70 11.08
C PRO A 40 -37.55 0.00 12.44
N MET A 41 -37.79 -1.31 12.39
CA MET A 41 -37.83 -2.18 13.55
C MET A 41 -37.13 -3.52 13.27
N VAL A 42 -36.28 -3.97 14.20
CA VAL A 42 -35.61 -5.26 14.11
C VAL A 42 -36.47 -6.31 14.78
N LYS A 43 -36.75 -7.38 14.04
CA LYS A 43 -37.51 -8.54 14.48
C LYS A 43 -36.68 -9.81 14.47
N GLU A 44 -36.88 -10.65 15.47
CA GLU A 44 -36.28 -11.97 15.54
C GLU A 44 -37.02 -13.01 14.68
N THR A 45 -38.34 -12.85 14.52
CA THR A 45 -39.20 -13.70 13.70
C THR A 45 -40.23 -12.88 12.93
N VAL A 46 -40.78 -13.43 11.85
CA VAL A 46 -41.85 -12.76 11.08
C VAL A 46 -43.08 -12.48 11.94
N GLY A 47 -43.48 -13.46 12.77
CA GLY A 47 -44.64 -13.37 13.65
C GLY A 47 -44.47 -12.50 14.89
N GLN A 48 -43.29 -11.93 15.14
CA GLN A 48 -43.06 -11.10 16.32
C GLN A 48 -43.94 -9.84 16.30
N ARG A 49 -44.63 -9.57 17.42
CA ARG A 49 -45.42 -8.35 17.61
C ARG A 49 -44.53 -7.11 17.55
N ASN A 50 -45.00 -6.04 16.90
CA ASN A 50 -44.23 -4.81 16.73
C ASN A 50 -43.90 -4.10 18.06
N THR A 51 -44.71 -4.32 19.10
CA THR A 51 -44.46 -3.79 20.46
C THR A 51 -43.24 -4.45 21.12
N SER A 52 -42.90 -5.67 20.70
CA SER A 52 -41.77 -6.44 21.21
C SER A 52 -40.53 -6.34 20.31
N ALA A 53 -40.64 -5.67 19.16
CA ALA A 53 -39.56 -5.47 18.22
C ALA A 53 -38.68 -4.27 18.65
N VAL A 54 -37.39 -4.31 18.33
CA VAL A 54 -36.46 -3.22 18.65
C VAL A 54 -36.65 -2.10 17.62
N ARG A 55 -37.18 -0.96 18.06
CA ARG A 55 -37.36 0.21 17.19
C ARG A 55 -36.04 0.94 16.98
N LEU A 56 -35.75 1.29 15.74
CA LEU A 56 -34.62 2.10 15.34
C LEU A 56 -35.09 3.53 15.03
N ALA A 57 -34.15 4.47 14.91
CA ALA A 57 -34.45 5.85 14.55
C ALA A 57 -35.11 5.92 13.16
N THR A 58 -36.08 6.84 13.01
CA THR A 58 -36.73 7.13 11.73
C THR A 58 -35.70 7.42 10.65
N PHE A 59 -35.90 6.83 9.48
CA PHE A 59 -35.00 6.96 8.34
C PHE A 59 -35.76 7.50 7.15
N VAL A 60 -35.34 8.65 6.64
CA VAL A 60 -35.91 9.26 5.44
C VAL A 60 -34.95 8.99 4.29
N CYS A 61 -35.48 8.52 3.17
CA CYS A 61 -34.69 8.32 1.96
C CYS A 61 -35.54 8.66 0.73
N GLY A 62 -34.92 9.34 -0.23
CA GLY A 62 -35.50 9.62 -1.53
C GLY A 62 -34.72 8.98 -2.67
N GLY A 63 -35.31 8.91 -3.85
CA GLY A 63 -34.67 8.41 -5.06
C GLY A 63 -35.53 8.64 -6.31
N ALA A 64 -34.92 8.48 -7.48
CA ALA A 64 -35.60 8.57 -8.77
C ALA A 64 -36.39 7.31 -9.11
N SER A 65 -36.04 6.16 -8.50
CA SER A 65 -36.68 4.86 -8.71
C SER A 65 -36.78 4.03 -7.43
N TRP A 66 -37.57 2.95 -7.48
CA TRP A 66 -37.62 1.97 -6.41
C TRP A 66 -36.26 1.30 -6.18
N SER A 67 -35.54 0.96 -7.25
CA SER A 67 -34.20 0.37 -7.15
C SER A 67 -33.23 1.24 -6.34
N GLU A 68 -33.22 2.56 -6.55
CA GLU A 68 -32.33 3.47 -5.79
C GLU A 68 -32.71 3.52 -4.29
N ILE A 69 -34.01 3.57 -3.99
CA ILE A 69 -34.51 3.54 -2.60
C ILE A 69 -34.16 2.20 -1.95
N LYS A 70 -34.36 1.08 -2.67
CA LYS A 70 -34.02 -0.27 -2.23
C LYS A 70 -32.53 -0.39 -1.87
N THR A 71 -31.63 0.11 -2.73
CA THR A 71 -30.19 0.15 -2.46
C THR A 71 -29.87 0.96 -1.20
N LYS A 72 -30.47 2.14 -1.03
CA LYS A 72 -30.27 2.98 0.17
C LYS A 72 -30.72 2.28 1.46
N ILE A 73 -31.88 1.63 1.45
CA ILE A 73 -32.37 0.82 2.58
C ILE A 73 -31.41 -0.35 2.86
N PHE A 74 -31.00 -1.06 1.81
CA PHE A 74 -30.10 -2.22 1.92
C PHE A 74 -28.77 -1.83 2.55
N VAL A 75 -28.09 -0.82 2.01
CA VAL A 75 -26.80 -0.34 2.53
C VAL A 75 -26.91 0.11 3.99
N LYS A 76 -28.00 0.81 4.34
CA LYS A 76 -28.21 1.33 5.70
C LYS A 76 -28.44 0.22 6.72
N PHE A 77 -29.19 -0.82 6.39
CA PHE A 77 -29.69 -1.80 7.36
C PHE A 77 -29.15 -3.21 7.21
N LYS A 78 -28.39 -3.54 6.16
CA LYS A 78 -27.85 -4.91 5.95
C LYS A 78 -27.12 -5.47 7.17
N GLY A 79 -26.38 -4.63 7.90
CA GLY A 79 -25.64 -5.04 9.11
C GLY A 79 -26.50 -5.39 10.32
N LYS A 80 -27.83 -5.19 10.24
CA LYS A 80 -28.79 -5.62 11.28
C LYS A 80 -29.32 -7.04 11.04
N CYS A 81 -29.09 -7.60 9.86
CA CYS A 81 -29.32 -9.01 9.58
C CYS A 81 -28.04 -9.79 9.90
N LEU A 82 -28.15 -10.82 10.74
CA LEU A 82 -27.00 -11.64 11.16
C LEU A 82 -26.77 -12.85 10.24
N GLY A 83 -27.76 -13.18 9.40
CA GLY A 83 -27.70 -14.24 8.42
C GLY A 83 -29.07 -14.47 7.79
N LEU A 84 -29.17 -15.40 6.84
CA LEU A 84 -30.44 -15.82 6.26
C LEU A 84 -30.66 -17.30 6.51
N ALA A 85 -31.69 -17.61 7.29
CA ALA A 85 -32.13 -18.97 7.50
C ALA A 85 -32.74 -19.54 6.21
N ALA A 86 -32.39 -20.76 5.90
CA ALA A 86 -32.96 -21.58 4.84
C ALA A 86 -33.28 -22.97 5.39
N ARG A 87 -34.06 -23.74 4.64
CA ARG A 87 -34.19 -25.18 4.85
C ARG A 87 -33.55 -25.86 3.65
N ASP A 88 -32.78 -26.90 3.89
CA ASP A 88 -32.27 -27.76 2.84
C ASP A 88 -33.35 -28.71 2.30
N ASP A 89 -32.98 -29.53 1.33
CA ASP A 89 -33.88 -30.51 0.69
C ASP A 89 -34.38 -31.58 1.67
N ASN A 90 -33.69 -31.75 2.80
CA ASN A 90 -34.05 -32.67 3.89
C ASN A 90 -34.91 -31.98 4.96
N GLY A 91 -35.22 -30.69 4.80
CA GLY A 91 -36.00 -29.89 5.73
C GLY A 91 -35.22 -29.43 6.97
N ALA A 92 -33.91 -29.69 7.04
CA ALA A 92 -33.06 -29.24 8.13
C ALA A 92 -32.72 -27.75 7.97
N TRP A 93 -32.55 -27.07 9.11
CA TRP A 93 -32.18 -25.67 9.11
C TRP A 93 -30.76 -25.47 8.62
N THR A 94 -30.60 -24.56 7.67
CA THR A 94 -29.31 -24.13 7.10
C THR A 94 -29.22 -22.62 7.05
N ILE A 95 -28.03 -22.09 6.78
CA ILE A 95 -27.82 -20.66 6.58
C ILE A 95 -27.12 -20.43 5.25
N ILE A 96 -27.58 -19.40 4.55
CA ILE A 96 -26.96 -18.94 3.32
C ILE A 96 -25.62 -18.29 3.68
N ASP A 97 -24.53 -18.94 3.24
CA ASP A 97 -23.14 -18.56 3.53
C ASP A 97 -22.55 -17.57 2.50
N GLU A 98 -23.37 -17.12 1.55
CA GLU A 98 -22.99 -16.10 0.57
C GLU A 98 -23.06 -14.69 1.15
N PRO A 99 -22.20 -13.76 0.71
CA PRO A 99 -22.27 -12.37 1.14
C PRO A 99 -23.64 -11.79 0.77
N LEU A 100 -24.36 -11.30 1.79
CA LEU A 100 -25.67 -10.71 1.61
C LEU A 100 -25.60 -9.59 0.57
N ASN A 101 -26.38 -9.75 -0.49
CA ASN A 101 -26.53 -8.80 -1.58
C ASN A 101 -28.01 -8.42 -1.77
N GLU A 102 -28.28 -7.48 -2.67
CA GLU A 102 -29.64 -6.92 -2.85
C GLU A 102 -30.68 -7.90 -3.41
N THR A 103 -30.26 -9.07 -3.92
CA THR A 103 -31.20 -10.11 -4.36
C THR A 103 -31.99 -10.68 -3.18
N TYR A 104 -31.39 -10.70 -1.99
CA TYR A 104 -32.05 -11.18 -0.77
C TYR A 104 -32.91 -10.13 -0.06
N PHE A 105 -33.07 -8.94 -0.63
CA PHE A 105 -33.78 -7.84 0.02
C PHE A 105 -35.18 -8.24 0.53
N ALA A 106 -35.95 -8.97 -0.28
CA ALA A 106 -37.30 -9.44 0.10
C ALA A 106 -37.28 -10.52 1.20
N ARG A 107 -36.16 -11.20 1.40
CA ARG A 107 -35.97 -12.15 2.51
C ARG A 107 -35.58 -11.43 3.79
N MET A 108 -34.88 -10.30 3.68
CA MET A 108 -34.36 -9.53 4.82
C MET A 108 -35.36 -8.50 5.35
N PHE A 109 -36.13 -7.89 4.45
CA PHE A 109 -36.94 -6.73 4.74
C PHE A 109 -38.38 -6.92 4.31
N SER A 110 -39.29 -6.24 4.99
CA SER A 110 -40.65 -6.04 4.51
C SER A 110 -41.13 -4.63 4.82
N LEU A 111 -41.81 -4.03 3.85
CA LEU A 111 -42.45 -2.73 4.02
C LEU A 111 -43.91 -2.93 4.41
N ARG A 112 -44.40 -2.10 5.32
CA ARG A 112 -45.79 -2.14 5.76
C ARG A 112 -46.40 -0.75 5.79
N SER A 113 -47.62 -0.65 5.28
CA SER A 113 -48.46 0.53 5.41
C SER A 113 -49.75 0.11 6.12
N GLY A 114 -49.99 0.68 7.29
CA GLY A 114 -51.06 0.24 8.19
C GLY A 114 -50.94 -1.25 8.56
N SER A 115 -51.97 -2.03 8.21
CA SER A 115 -52.06 -3.48 8.46
C SER A 115 -51.47 -4.34 7.35
N HIS A 116 -51.19 -3.77 6.17
CA HIS A 116 -50.78 -4.54 5.00
C HIS A 116 -49.26 -4.57 4.83
N VAL A 117 -48.71 -5.77 4.64
CA VAL A 117 -47.33 -5.97 4.21
C VAL A 117 -47.28 -5.89 2.69
N ARG A 118 -46.44 -5.02 2.16
CA ARG A 118 -46.26 -4.82 0.72
C ARG A 118 -45.30 -5.87 0.17
N ARG A 119 -45.70 -6.53 -0.91
CA ARG A 119 -44.77 -7.33 -1.72
C ARG A 119 -43.83 -6.41 -2.48
N LEU A 120 -42.56 -6.75 -2.44
CA LEU A 120 -41.46 -5.95 -2.97
C LEU A 120 -41.16 -6.42 -4.40
N ASP A 121 -42.17 -6.29 -5.27
CA ASP A 121 -42.19 -6.78 -6.65
C ASP A 121 -41.70 -5.69 -7.65
N ASN A 122 -41.99 -5.88 -8.94
CA ASN A 122 -41.54 -5.05 -10.08
C ASN A 122 -41.66 -3.52 -9.88
N ASP A 123 -40.68 -2.79 -10.44
CA ASP A 123 -40.51 -1.34 -10.29
C ASP A 123 -41.74 -0.49 -10.63
N SER A 124 -42.51 -0.84 -11.67
CA SER A 124 -43.70 -0.06 -12.07
C SER A 124 -44.78 -0.05 -10.99
N SER A 125 -45.06 -1.19 -10.36
CA SER A 125 -46.03 -1.31 -9.25
C SER A 125 -45.53 -0.63 -7.98
N MET A 126 -44.20 -0.52 -7.83
CA MET A 126 -43.59 0.19 -6.72
C MET A 126 -43.61 1.71 -6.91
N GLY A 127 -43.52 2.22 -8.14
CA GLY A 127 -43.62 3.66 -8.43
C GLY A 127 -44.96 4.28 -8.01
N ASP A 128 -46.07 3.65 -8.37
CA ASP A 128 -47.42 4.10 -7.96
C ASP A 128 -47.57 4.08 -6.44
N TRP A 129 -47.06 3.02 -5.81
CA TRP A 129 -47.10 2.88 -4.36
C TRP A 129 -46.24 3.92 -3.64
N LEU A 130 -45.04 4.23 -4.15
CA LEU A 130 -44.19 5.28 -3.59
C LEU A 130 -44.85 6.66 -3.69
N THR A 131 -45.56 6.94 -4.78
CA THR A 131 -46.35 8.17 -4.92
C THR A 131 -47.45 8.25 -3.86
N ALA A 132 -48.16 7.14 -3.62
CA ALA A 132 -49.20 7.07 -2.61
C ALA A 132 -48.67 7.20 -1.17
N MET A 133 -47.38 6.93 -0.93
CA MET A 133 -46.77 6.92 0.41
C MET A 133 -45.95 8.18 0.73
N ARG A 134 -45.95 9.20 -0.14
CA ARG A 134 -45.09 10.40 -0.03
C ARG A 134 -45.23 11.17 1.29
N SER A 135 -46.38 11.13 1.94
CA SER A 135 -46.67 11.82 3.20
C SER A 135 -46.97 10.87 4.36
N THR A 136 -46.79 9.56 4.17
CA THR A 136 -47.10 8.56 5.19
C THR A 136 -45.82 7.95 5.76
N ARG A 137 -45.91 7.52 7.03
CA ARG A 137 -44.84 6.77 7.67
C ARG A 137 -45.03 5.29 7.38
N VAL A 138 -44.04 4.72 6.72
CA VAL A 138 -44.04 3.31 6.36
C VAL A 138 -43.23 2.54 7.38
N GLY A 139 -43.78 1.46 7.92
CA GLY A 139 -43.02 0.56 8.78
C GLY A 139 -42.03 -0.26 7.95
N LEU A 140 -40.80 -0.38 8.45
CA LEU A 140 -39.79 -1.27 7.87
C LEU A 140 -39.48 -2.37 8.89
N SER A 141 -39.87 -3.61 8.60
CA SER A 141 -39.47 -4.76 9.43
C SER A 141 -38.18 -5.34 8.89
N ILE A 142 -37.17 -5.45 9.75
CA ILE A 142 -35.84 -5.99 9.47
C ILE A 142 -35.74 -7.34 10.18
N TYR A 143 -35.63 -8.43 9.43
CA TYR A 143 -35.58 -9.78 10.01
C TYR A 143 -34.14 -10.19 10.30
N LYS A 144 -33.84 -10.48 11.56
CA LYS A 144 -32.50 -10.84 12.05
C LYS A 144 -31.91 -12.04 11.31
N TYR A 145 -32.73 -13.05 11.02
CA TYR A 145 -32.37 -14.28 10.30
C TYR A 145 -33.15 -14.46 8.98
N GLY A 146 -33.72 -13.38 8.44
CA GLY A 146 -34.60 -13.44 7.28
C GLY A 146 -36.02 -13.93 7.58
N ASN A 147 -36.84 -13.99 6.54
CA ASN A 147 -38.28 -14.27 6.62
C ASN A 147 -38.64 -15.77 6.69
N SER A 148 -37.66 -16.68 6.58
CA SER A 148 -37.90 -18.13 6.71
C SER A 148 -38.24 -18.54 8.15
N VAL A 149 -37.83 -17.74 9.14
CA VAL A 149 -38.13 -17.99 10.56
C VAL A 149 -39.41 -17.25 10.95
N ALA A 150 -40.54 -17.94 10.85
CA ALA A 150 -41.85 -17.35 11.08
C ALA A 150 -42.24 -17.31 12.56
N THR A 151 -41.99 -18.39 13.30
CA THR A 151 -42.45 -18.57 14.69
C THR A 151 -41.29 -18.59 15.69
N LYS A 152 -41.61 -18.41 16.97
CA LYS A 152 -40.64 -18.49 18.06
C LYS A 152 -40.05 -19.91 18.21
N GLU A 153 -40.86 -20.94 17.96
CA GLU A 153 -40.40 -22.34 17.98
C GLU A 153 -39.36 -22.61 16.90
N GLN A 154 -39.63 -22.16 15.67
CA GLN A 154 -38.67 -22.25 14.57
C GLN A 154 -37.38 -21.48 14.87
N LEU A 155 -37.47 -20.33 15.54
CA LEU A 155 -36.28 -19.59 15.98
C LEU A 155 -35.47 -20.39 17.00
N LEU A 156 -36.11 -21.08 17.94
CA LEU A 156 -35.42 -21.92 18.93
C LEU A 156 -34.73 -23.11 18.27
N GLU A 157 -35.44 -23.82 17.38
CA GLU A 157 -34.91 -24.94 16.60
C GLU A 157 -33.72 -24.50 15.74
N PHE A 158 -33.89 -23.42 14.98
CA PHE A 158 -32.82 -22.81 14.19
C PHE A 158 -31.65 -22.37 15.06
N THR A 159 -31.91 -21.79 16.23
CA THR A 159 -30.86 -21.31 17.13
C THR A 159 -30.06 -22.48 17.71
N ALA A 160 -30.74 -23.56 18.09
CA ALA A 160 -30.10 -24.77 18.62
C ALA A 160 -29.23 -25.47 17.56
N VAL A 161 -29.67 -25.49 16.30
CA VAL A 161 -28.94 -26.17 15.22
C VAL A 161 -27.86 -25.29 14.59
N CYS A 162 -28.14 -24.00 14.40
CA CYS A 162 -27.34 -23.13 13.53
C CYS A 162 -26.57 -22.04 14.27
N VAL A 163 -27.05 -21.57 15.43
CA VAL A 163 -26.52 -20.35 16.08
C VAL A 163 -25.69 -20.68 17.32
N VAL A 164 -26.07 -21.70 18.09
CA VAL A 164 -25.37 -22.11 19.32
C VAL A 164 -24.40 -23.26 19.01
N PRO A 165 -23.10 -23.13 19.29
CA PRO A 165 -22.16 -24.25 19.25
C PRO A 165 -22.60 -25.36 20.22
N GLY A 166 -22.58 -26.63 19.79
CA GLY A 166 -22.94 -27.77 20.64
C GLY A 166 -22.05 -27.94 21.89
N VAL A 167 -20.87 -27.31 21.93
CA VAL A 167 -19.95 -27.29 23.08
C VAL A 167 -19.51 -25.85 23.34
N GLN A 168 -20.18 -25.18 24.29
CA GLN A 168 -19.84 -23.83 24.75
C GLN A 168 -19.01 -23.89 26.04
N ASP A 169 -18.08 -22.95 26.20
CA ASP A 169 -17.54 -22.64 27.53
C ASP A 169 -18.58 -21.87 28.37
N ARG A 170 -18.28 -21.61 29.65
CA ARG A 170 -19.19 -20.90 30.58
C ARG A 170 -19.59 -19.49 30.11
N GLY A 171 -18.94 -18.94 29.07
CA GLY A 171 -19.20 -17.62 28.50
C GLY A 171 -19.91 -17.63 27.14
N GLY A 172 -20.26 -18.81 26.60
CA GLY A 172 -20.93 -18.93 25.30
C GLY A 172 -20.00 -18.80 24.09
N ALA A 173 -18.68 -18.76 24.30
CA ALA A 173 -17.70 -18.81 23.22
C ALA A 173 -17.48 -20.26 22.76
N PRO A 174 -17.04 -20.49 21.50
CA PRO A 174 -16.59 -21.81 21.08
C PRO A 174 -15.53 -22.32 22.05
N SER A 175 -15.65 -23.58 22.51
CA SER A 175 -14.68 -24.16 23.44
C SER A 175 -13.25 -24.08 22.88
N GLU A 176 -12.25 -24.00 23.77
CA GLU A 176 -10.83 -24.02 23.38
C GLU A 176 -10.49 -25.23 22.52
N GLU A 177 -11.11 -26.38 22.81
CA GLU A 177 -10.99 -27.61 22.04
C GLU A 177 -11.50 -27.43 20.60
N THR A 178 -12.65 -26.77 20.43
CA THR A 178 -13.21 -26.44 19.10
C THR A 178 -12.28 -25.52 18.33
N ILE A 179 -11.71 -24.50 18.99
CA ILE A 179 -10.73 -23.59 18.38
C ILE A 179 -9.50 -24.37 17.89
N GLN A 180 -8.98 -25.27 18.72
CA GLN A 180 -7.81 -26.07 18.35
C GLN A 180 -8.07 -27.03 17.20
N GLN A 181 -9.25 -27.68 17.16
CA GLN A 181 -9.66 -28.54 16.06
C GLN A 181 -9.74 -27.77 14.74
N TYR A 182 -10.32 -26.58 14.74
CA TYR A 182 -10.44 -25.76 13.54
C TYR A 182 -9.12 -25.13 13.11
N ILE A 183 -8.20 -24.83 14.05
CA ILE A 183 -6.81 -24.50 13.70
C ILE A 183 -6.14 -25.67 12.97
N ALA A 184 -6.35 -26.91 13.42
CA ALA A 184 -5.77 -28.09 12.77
C ALA A 184 -6.32 -28.27 11.34
N LYS A 185 -7.66 -28.17 11.16
CA LYS A 185 -8.30 -28.22 9.83
C LYS A 185 -7.80 -27.11 8.89
N LEU A 186 -7.67 -25.88 9.40
CA LEU A 186 -7.16 -24.75 8.61
C LEU A 186 -5.71 -24.98 8.19
N ARG A 187 -4.86 -25.49 9.09
CA ARG A 187 -3.47 -25.80 8.77
C ARG A 187 -3.37 -26.92 7.76
N GLU A 188 -4.12 -28.01 7.92
CA GLU A 188 -4.17 -29.10 6.95
C GLU A 188 -4.45 -28.60 5.53
N LYS A 189 -5.41 -27.68 5.38
CA LYS A 189 -5.80 -27.14 4.07
C LYS A 189 -4.81 -26.11 3.51
N TRP A 190 -4.24 -25.24 4.35
CA TRP A 190 -3.58 -24.01 3.90
C TRP A 190 -2.10 -23.88 4.28
N GLN A 191 -1.53 -24.80 5.06
CA GLN A 191 -0.13 -24.73 5.50
C GLN A 191 0.89 -24.83 4.36
N GLU A 192 0.49 -25.36 3.21
CA GLU A 192 1.36 -25.42 2.03
C GLU A 192 1.48 -24.05 1.36
N THR A 193 0.41 -23.27 1.37
CA THR A 193 0.33 -21.94 0.73
C THR A 193 0.81 -20.84 1.66
N TRP A 194 0.46 -20.92 2.94
CA TRP A 194 0.69 -19.86 3.92
C TRP A 194 1.52 -20.35 5.11
N GLU A 195 2.52 -19.56 5.45
CA GLU A 195 3.30 -19.67 6.68
C GLU A 195 2.81 -18.63 7.69
N GLY A 196 2.63 -19.06 8.93
CA GLY A 196 2.19 -18.18 10.00
C GLY A 196 2.29 -18.84 11.38
N ASP A 197 2.49 -18.03 12.40
CA ASP A 197 2.58 -18.49 13.79
C ASP A 197 1.21 -18.93 14.32
N ARG A 198 1.22 -19.77 15.37
CA ARG A 198 0.01 -20.29 16.03
C ARG A 198 -1.03 -19.20 16.38
N PRO A 199 -0.66 -17.98 16.86
CA PRO A 199 -1.63 -16.92 17.13
C PRO A 199 -2.36 -16.43 15.88
N ILE A 200 -1.71 -16.42 14.71
CA ILE A 200 -2.30 -15.98 13.44
C ILE A 200 -3.36 -16.99 12.98
N TRP A 201 -3.03 -18.28 13.03
CA TRP A 201 -4.00 -19.36 12.77
C TRP A 201 -5.18 -19.32 13.73
N ARG A 202 -4.95 -18.96 15.00
CA ARG A 202 -6.00 -18.78 15.98
C ARG A 202 -6.94 -17.62 15.66
N ILE A 203 -6.40 -16.50 15.17
CA ILE A 203 -7.22 -15.36 14.72
C ILE A 203 -8.08 -15.77 13.52
N TRP A 204 -7.52 -16.54 12.59
CA TRP A 204 -8.28 -17.08 11.46
C TRP A 204 -9.37 -18.07 11.91
N ALA A 205 -9.04 -19.02 12.77
CA ALA A 205 -10.02 -19.94 13.36
C ALA A 205 -11.14 -19.19 14.08
N GLY A 206 -10.82 -18.13 14.84
CA GLY A 206 -11.83 -17.26 15.46
C GLY A 206 -12.75 -16.55 14.47
N HIS A 207 -12.27 -16.24 13.26
CA HIS A 207 -13.12 -15.73 12.19
C HIS A 207 -14.04 -16.82 11.62
N VAL A 208 -13.49 -18.01 11.36
CA VAL A 208 -14.26 -19.17 10.87
C VAL A 208 -15.38 -19.53 11.84
N LEU A 209 -15.04 -19.60 13.13
CA LEU A 209 -15.91 -19.99 14.23
C LEU A 209 -16.96 -18.95 14.63
N ARG A 210 -17.06 -17.83 13.89
CA ARG A 210 -18.21 -16.93 14.07
C ARG A 210 -19.50 -17.68 13.75
N PRO A 211 -20.59 -17.45 14.48
CA PRO A 211 -21.88 -17.97 14.06
C PRO A 211 -22.19 -17.59 12.60
N PRO A 212 -22.92 -18.43 11.88
CA PRO A 212 -23.43 -19.73 12.33
C PRO A 212 -22.45 -20.90 12.26
N VAL A 213 -22.74 -21.95 13.04
CA VAL A 213 -21.95 -23.19 13.16
C VAL A 213 -21.89 -23.96 11.85
N LEU A 214 -23.00 -24.04 11.13
CA LEU A 214 -23.09 -24.77 9.87
C LEU A 214 -22.21 -24.18 8.75
N ALA A 215 -21.81 -22.91 8.87
CA ALA A 215 -20.91 -22.27 7.92
C ALA A 215 -19.42 -22.52 8.21
N TRP A 216 -19.08 -23.16 9.34
CA TRP A 216 -17.68 -23.30 9.75
C TRP A 216 -16.85 -24.12 8.76
N ASP A 217 -17.36 -25.28 8.31
CA ASP A 217 -16.63 -26.13 7.37
C ASP A 217 -16.50 -25.50 5.97
N SER A 218 -17.53 -24.77 5.52
CA SER A 218 -17.49 -23.98 4.28
C SER A 218 -16.42 -22.88 4.36
N ARG A 219 -16.35 -22.15 5.48
CA ARG A 219 -15.38 -21.07 5.69
C ARG A 219 -13.92 -21.51 5.75
N ILE A 220 -13.64 -22.79 6.01
CA ILE A 220 -12.28 -23.33 5.88
C ILE A 220 -11.84 -23.35 4.41
N GLN A 221 -12.77 -23.53 3.46
CA GLN A 221 -12.45 -23.55 2.03
C GLN A 221 -12.16 -22.17 1.45
N HIS A 222 -12.60 -21.12 2.14
CA HIS A 222 -12.37 -19.75 1.71
C HIS A 222 -10.97 -19.26 2.10
N GLN A 223 -10.43 -18.37 1.27
CA GLN A 223 -9.17 -17.69 1.57
C GLN A 223 -9.26 -16.89 2.89
N PRO A 224 -8.12 -16.66 3.58
CA PRO A 224 -8.15 -15.91 4.82
C PRO A 224 -8.70 -14.49 4.59
N PRO A 225 -9.41 -13.92 5.57
CA PRO A 225 -9.84 -12.53 5.51
C PRO A 225 -8.65 -11.58 5.34
N SER A 226 -8.86 -10.40 4.74
CA SER A 226 -7.80 -9.41 4.48
C SER A 226 -6.93 -9.07 5.70
N HIS A 227 -7.53 -8.94 6.89
CA HIS A 227 -6.81 -8.65 8.14
C HIS A 227 -5.96 -9.83 8.66
N VAL A 228 -6.25 -11.06 8.23
CA VAL A 228 -5.45 -12.27 8.50
C VAL A 228 -4.37 -12.43 7.42
N LEU A 229 -4.75 -12.25 6.15
CA LEU A 229 -3.83 -12.28 5.01
C LEU A 229 -2.64 -11.33 5.21
N ALA A 230 -2.89 -10.12 5.71
CA ALA A 230 -1.82 -9.14 5.99
C ALA A 230 -0.77 -9.60 7.01
N ARG A 231 -1.05 -10.68 7.76
CA ARG A 231 -0.15 -11.24 8.78
C ARG A 231 0.42 -12.60 8.38
N LEU A 232 -0.18 -13.26 7.40
CA LEU A 232 0.33 -14.50 6.83
C LEU A 232 1.45 -14.18 5.84
N ARG A 233 2.49 -15.02 5.84
CA ARG A 233 3.54 -14.96 4.82
C ARG A 233 3.24 -16.03 3.79
N PRO A 234 3.35 -15.75 2.48
CA PRO A 234 3.42 -16.83 1.51
C PRO A 234 4.57 -17.75 1.91
N ARG A 235 4.33 -19.06 1.91
CA ARG A 235 5.40 -20.00 2.24
C ARG A 235 6.43 -19.93 1.11
N THR A 236 7.55 -19.24 1.35
CA THR A 236 8.65 -19.18 0.39
C THR A 236 9.18 -20.59 0.24
N LEU A 237 9.04 -21.17 -0.96
CA LEU A 237 9.73 -22.42 -1.23
C LEU A 237 11.23 -22.14 -1.08
N ALA A 238 12.00 -23.10 -0.57
CA ALA A 238 13.46 -22.97 -0.45
C ALA A 238 14.15 -22.55 -1.76
N HIS A 239 13.47 -22.76 -2.89
CA HIS A 239 13.83 -22.26 -4.21
C HIS A 239 13.88 -20.72 -4.31
N ASP A 240 12.91 -20.01 -3.74
CA ASP A 240 12.80 -18.54 -3.89
C ASP A 240 13.89 -17.82 -3.10
N VAL A 241 14.18 -18.30 -1.88
CA VAL A 241 15.31 -17.82 -1.08
C VAL A 241 16.65 -18.05 -1.80
N ARG A 242 16.78 -19.20 -2.48
CA ARG A 242 17.98 -19.51 -3.28
C ARG A 242 18.10 -18.59 -4.49
N MET A 243 17.00 -18.33 -5.20
CA MET A 243 16.98 -17.43 -6.35
C MET A 243 17.29 -15.99 -5.95
N GLU A 244 16.74 -15.50 -4.84
CA GLU A 244 17.03 -14.15 -4.35
C GLU A 244 18.49 -14.01 -3.91
N SER A 245 19.04 -15.02 -3.23
CA SER A 245 20.47 -15.07 -2.89
C SER A 245 21.35 -15.05 -4.13
N MET A 246 21.06 -15.91 -5.12
CA MET A 246 21.80 -15.96 -6.38
C MET A 246 21.69 -14.64 -7.16
N GLY A 247 20.51 -14.02 -7.18
CA GLY A 247 20.30 -12.71 -7.79
C GLY A 247 21.07 -11.57 -7.10
N ARG A 248 21.32 -11.67 -5.78
CA ARG A 248 22.23 -10.75 -5.08
C ARG A 248 23.68 -10.96 -5.49
N THR A 249 24.15 -12.20 -5.50
CA THR A 249 25.54 -12.53 -5.90
C THR A 249 25.84 -12.10 -7.33
N ILE A 250 24.90 -12.32 -8.27
CA ILE A 250 25.06 -11.91 -9.67
C ILE A 250 25.20 -10.39 -9.78
N ARG A 251 24.37 -9.61 -9.06
CA ARG A 251 24.47 -8.15 -9.07
C ARG A 251 25.83 -7.67 -8.56
N THR A 252 26.28 -8.19 -7.42
CA THR A 252 27.61 -7.84 -6.88
C THR A 252 28.74 -8.21 -7.84
N ALA A 253 28.66 -9.37 -8.51
CA ALA A 253 29.65 -9.75 -9.52
C ALA A 253 29.64 -8.78 -10.71
N MET A 254 28.47 -8.32 -11.14
CA MET A 254 28.33 -7.35 -12.22
C MET A 254 28.90 -5.99 -11.83
N ASP A 255 28.62 -5.50 -10.61
CA ASP A 255 29.20 -4.25 -10.09
C ASP A 255 30.74 -4.28 -10.08
N VAL A 256 31.33 -5.43 -9.73
CA VAL A 256 32.80 -5.63 -9.76
C VAL A 256 33.33 -5.60 -11.19
N VAL A 257 32.64 -6.21 -12.14
CA VAL A 257 33.02 -6.18 -13.56
C VAL A 257 32.96 -4.75 -14.11
N ASP A 258 31.90 -4.01 -13.80
CA ASP A 258 31.73 -2.61 -14.23
C ASP A 258 32.81 -1.70 -13.64
N ALA A 259 33.15 -1.88 -12.36
CA ALA A 259 34.26 -1.17 -11.72
C ALA A 259 35.61 -1.50 -12.39
N SER A 260 35.86 -2.78 -12.69
CA SER A 260 37.09 -3.22 -13.36
C SER A 260 37.19 -2.64 -14.78
N MET A 261 36.07 -2.56 -15.51
CA MET A 261 36.03 -1.91 -16.82
C MET A 261 36.35 -0.43 -16.75
N LEU A 262 35.87 0.27 -15.71
CA LEU A 262 36.18 1.67 -15.49
C LEU A 262 37.69 1.87 -15.23
N GLU A 263 38.29 1.04 -14.38
CA GLU A 263 39.73 1.07 -14.09
C GLU A 263 40.57 0.80 -15.35
N LEU A 264 40.19 -0.18 -16.16
CA LEU A 264 40.84 -0.43 -17.46
C LEU A 264 40.77 0.79 -18.38
N GLY A 265 39.65 1.50 -18.38
CA GLY A 265 39.50 2.77 -19.10
C GLY A 265 40.48 3.86 -18.61
N GLN A 266 40.67 3.98 -17.29
CA GLN A 266 41.62 4.94 -16.71
C GLN A 266 43.08 4.60 -17.04
N ILE A 267 43.43 3.32 -16.98
CA ILE A 267 44.78 2.85 -17.36
C ILE A 267 45.03 3.16 -18.83
N ARG A 268 44.07 2.88 -19.71
CA ARG A 268 44.17 3.22 -21.13
C ARG A 268 44.37 4.72 -21.35
N GLY A 269 43.59 5.56 -20.66
CA GLY A 269 43.78 7.02 -20.73
C GLY A 269 45.17 7.46 -20.25
N SER A 270 45.71 6.81 -19.22
CA SER A 270 47.08 7.08 -18.73
C SER A 270 48.14 6.70 -19.77
N VAL A 271 47.98 5.57 -20.46
CA VAL A 271 48.86 5.15 -21.56
C VAL A 271 48.82 6.18 -22.70
N ASP A 272 47.65 6.67 -23.07
CA ASP A 272 47.52 7.70 -24.12
C ASP A 272 48.26 9.00 -23.77
N VAL A 273 48.25 9.40 -22.49
CA VAL A 273 49.02 10.56 -22.01
C VAL A 273 50.53 10.34 -22.16
N VAL A 274 51.02 9.15 -21.78
CA VAL A 274 52.44 8.81 -21.91
C VAL A 274 52.86 8.80 -23.38
N LEU A 275 52.06 8.22 -24.27
CA LEU A 275 52.33 8.19 -25.71
C LEU A 275 52.44 9.61 -26.29
N ARG A 276 51.54 10.53 -25.90
CA ARG A 276 51.64 11.94 -26.31
C ARG A 276 52.91 12.62 -25.81
N ALA A 277 53.33 12.33 -24.57
CA ALA A 277 54.58 12.87 -24.04
C ALA A 277 55.81 12.38 -24.81
N VAL A 278 55.85 11.09 -25.17
CA VAL A 278 56.90 10.51 -26.01
C VAL A 278 56.96 11.20 -27.37
N GLU A 279 55.81 11.48 -27.98
CA GLU A 279 55.75 12.16 -29.28
C GLU A 279 56.29 13.60 -29.19
N ILE A 280 55.99 14.34 -28.12
CA ILE A 280 56.55 15.67 -27.87
C ILE A 280 58.08 15.61 -27.72
N VAL A 281 58.61 14.60 -27.00
CA VAL A 281 60.06 14.43 -26.84
C VAL A 281 60.72 14.12 -28.19
N ASN A 282 60.12 13.25 -29.00
CA ASN A 282 60.62 12.93 -30.34
C ASN A 282 60.64 14.16 -31.25
N GLN A 283 59.62 15.01 -31.20
CA GLN A 283 59.61 16.28 -31.94
C GLN A 283 60.75 17.21 -31.52
N ARG A 284 61.02 17.33 -30.22
CA ARG A 284 62.14 18.13 -29.70
C ARG A 284 63.49 17.58 -30.12
N LEU A 285 63.65 16.26 -30.12
CA LEU A 285 64.87 15.60 -30.57
C LEU A 285 65.16 15.93 -32.03
N ALA A 286 64.16 15.83 -32.91
CA ALA A 286 64.30 16.15 -34.34
C ALA A 286 64.71 17.61 -34.58
N LEU A 287 64.13 18.57 -33.83
CA LEU A 287 64.54 19.98 -33.92
C LEU A 287 65.99 20.19 -33.47
N PHE A 288 66.41 19.48 -32.41
CA PHE A 288 67.78 19.58 -31.90
C PHE A 288 68.79 18.99 -32.88
N GLU A 289 68.47 17.86 -33.52
CA GLU A 289 69.27 17.27 -34.58
C GLU A 289 69.45 18.22 -35.77
N GLN A 290 68.37 18.86 -36.24
CA GLN A 290 68.44 19.86 -37.31
C GLN A 290 69.32 21.06 -36.92
N ALA A 291 69.19 21.55 -35.69
CA ALA A 291 70.01 22.65 -35.18
C ALA A 291 71.51 22.27 -35.10
N LEU A 292 71.82 21.04 -34.69
CA LEU A 292 73.20 20.54 -34.68
C LEU A 292 73.76 20.39 -36.09
N ALA A 293 72.96 19.91 -37.05
CA ALA A 293 73.35 19.82 -38.45
C ALA A 293 73.69 21.20 -39.05
N ALA A 294 72.83 22.20 -38.81
CA ALA A 294 73.07 23.58 -39.27
C ALA A 294 74.33 24.21 -38.64
N LYS A 295 74.54 24.01 -37.33
CA LYS A 295 75.77 24.46 -36.65
C LYS A 295 77.01 23.79 -37.24
N ARG A 296 76.94 22.48 -37.52
CA ARG A 296 78.04 21.74 -38.17
C ARG A 296 78.35 22.32 -39.55
N GLU A 297 77.35 22.60 -40.36
CA GLU A 297 77.52 23.21 -41.68
C GLU A 297 78.21 24.58 -41.59
N THR A 298 77.76 25.41 -40.65
CA THR A 298 78.38 26.73 -40.40
C THR A 298 79.85 26.61 -40.03
N LEU A 299 80.20 25.68 -39.13
CA LEU A 299 81.60 25.43 -38.73
C LEU A 299 82.46 24.91 -39.89
N VAL A 300 81.90 24.06 -40.75
CA VAL A 300 82.59 23.58 -41.96
C VAL A 300 82.87 24.75 -42.91
N ALA A 301 81.89 25.64 -43.13
CA ALA A 301 82.07 26.84 -43.95
C ALA A 301 83.15 27.78 -43.37
N MET A 302 83.10 28.08 -42.06
CA MET A 302 84.14 28.87 -41.39
C MET A 302 85.53 28.25 -41.53
N GLY A 303 85.63 26.92 -41.46
CA GLY A 303 86.89 26.21 -41.67
C GLY A 303 87.42 26.30 -43.09
N GLN A 304 86.53 26.40 -44.09
CA GLN A 304 86.91 26.63 -45.49
C GLN A 304 87.39 28.07 -45.71
N ASP A 305 86.79 29.06 -45.06
CA ASP A 305 87.23 30.45 -45.12
C ASP A 305 88.60 30.68 -44.47
N LEU A 306 88.98 29.84 -43.51
CA LEU A 306 90.30 29.82 -42.87
C LEU A 306 91.36 29.06 -43.67
N ALA A 307 91.08 28.66 -44.92
CA ALA A 307 92.07 28.02 -45.77
C ALA A 307 93.33 28.92 -45.89
N PRO A 308 94.55 28.34 -45.81
CA PRO A 308 95.78 29.13 -45.75
C PRO A 308 95.90 30.02 -46.99
N ILE A 309 96.19 31.30 -46.76
CA ILE A 309 96.58 32.25 -47.79
C ILE A 309 97.78 31.62 -48.53
N PRO A 310 97.73 31.41 -49.85
CA PRO A 310 98.87 30.87 -50.58
C PRO A 310 100.09 31.77 -50.32
N ASP A 311 101.24 31.16 -50.03
CA ASP A 311 102.51 31.78 -49.58
C ASP A 311 103.08 32.92 -50.47
N ASN A 312 102.37 33.34 -51.51
CA ASN A 312 102.86 34.24 -52.55
C ASN A 312 102.39 35.71 -52.42
N GLU A 313 101.71 36.10 -51.34
CA GLU A 313 101.27 37.49 -51.12
C GLU A 313 101.62 38.05 -49.73
N LEU A 314 102.77 37.66 -49.15
CA LEU A 314 103.37 38.45 -48.08
C LEU A 314 104.40 39.42 -48.69
N PRO A 315 104.18 40.76 -48.66
CA PRO A 315 105.19 41.73 -49.04
C PRO A 315 106.24 41.83 -47.93
N VAL A 316 107.07 40.80 -47.76
CA VAL A 316 108.18 40.76 -46.79
C VAL A 316 109.26 41.81 -47.11
N ALA A 317 109.23 42.40 -48.31
CA ALA A 317 110.23 43.39 -48.75
C ALA A 317 110.11 44.79 -48.09
N GLY A 318 108.99 45.12 -47.42
CA GLY A 318 108.79 46.47 -46.86
C GLY A 318 109.05 46.63 -45.35
N LEU A 319 109.08 45.52 -44.59
CA LEU A 319 109.13 45.57 -43.12
C LEU A 319 110.53 45.83 -42.54
N HIS A 320 111.59 45.66 -43.34
CA HIS A 320 112.96 45.96 -42.92
C HIS A 320 113.34 47.45 -43.04
N ALA A 321 112.45 48.31 -43.56
CA ALA A 321 112.68 49.75 -43.71
C ALA A 321 112.01 50.61 -42.62
N VAL A 322 111.37 49.98 -41.61
CA VAL A 322 110.75 50.73 -40.50
C VAL A 322 111.82 51.05 -39.47
N GLU A 323 112.24 52.32 -39.44
CA GLU A 323 113.19 52.85 -38.46
C GLU A 323 112.57 52.79 -37.05
N ASN A 324 113.36 52.29 -36.09
CA ASN A 324 112.88 52.04 -34.73
C ASN A 324 112.66 53.38 -34.01
N VAL A 325 111.40 53.80 -33.86
CA VAL A 325 111.05 55.06 -33.18
C VAL A 325 111.31 54.89 -31.68
N ARG A 326 112.01 55.86 -31.09
CA ARG A 326 112.37 55.87 -29.67
C ARG A 326 111.09 56.04 -28.83
N ASP A 327 110.78 55.01 -28.05
CA ASP A 327 109.67 54.98 -27.09
C ASP A 327 109.80 56.16 -26.10
N THR A 328 108.82 57.06 -26.12
CA THR A 328 108.82 58.33 -25.35
C THR A 328 107.72 58.36 -24.28
N ASP A 329 106.97 57.27 -24.10
CA ASP A 329 105.78 57.24 -23.24
C ASP A 329 106.04 56.62 -21.85
N HIS A 330 107.28 56.26 -21.54
CA HIS A 330 107.66 55.64 -20.26
C HIS A 330 108.40 56.57 -19.26
N ASP A 331 108.47 57.87 -19.53
CA ASP A 331 108.97 58.88 -18.58
C ASP A 331 107.83 59.57 -17.83
N PHE A 332 107.23 58.87 -16.85
CA PHE A 332 106.53 59.52 -15.74
C PHE A 332 106.78 58.80 -14.41
N ALA A 333 107.70 59.42 -13.66
CA ALA A 333 107.69 59.64 -12.22
C ALA A 333 107.70 58.43 -11.26
N LEU A 334 108.92 58.11 -10.82
CA LEU A 334 109.24 57.93 -9.40
C LEU A 334 108.98 59.26 -8.65
N GLU A 335 108.09 59.26 -7.66
CA GLU A 335 107.89 60.21 -6.54
C GLU A 335 106.59 59.68 -5.85
N ASP A 336 106.48 59.23 -4.59
CA ASP A 336 107.23 59.37 -3.34
C ASP A 336 106.98 58.09 -2.50
N MET A 337 108.00 57.33 -2.10
CA MET A 337 108.56 57.28 -0.73
C MET A 337 107.93 58.18 0.34
N GLU A 338 107.22 57.60 1.31
CA GLU A 338 107.72 57.30 2.68
C GLU A 338 106.68 56.54 3.51
#